data_AF-A0A841Q2C7-F1
#
_entry.id   AF-A0A841Q2C7-F1
#
_cell.length_a   1.000
_cell.length_b   1.000
_cell.length_c   1.000
_cell.angle_alpha   90.00
_cell.angle_beta   90.00
_cell.angle_gamma   90.00
#
_symmetry.space_group_name_H-M   'P 1'
#
loop_
_entity.id
_entity.type
_entity.pdbx_description
1 polymer ?
#
loop_
_entity_poly.entity_id
_entity_poly.type
_entity_poly.pdbx_seq_one_letter_code
_entity_poly.pdbx_strand_id
1 'polypeptide(L)'
;MNKKILYAVGSIIPLLIGGYFLFQNLSGNSDAMLKYVEDTNVFTDKFNALIDQEATVADEELLDFTENTLIPGLEALLIETKAYGNDIKEEKLKEIHDIDNESLQKYIEAEKAWLAGNDEQSNALYAESDELAMQYEEELNALATKWAVDIEWE
;
A
#
# COMPACT_ATOMS: atom_id res chain seq x y z
N MET A 1 42.14 -2.70 -42.82
CA MET A 1 40.96 -2.65 -41.94
C MET A 1 41.10 -3.75 -40.88
N ASN A 2 41.31 -3.39 -39.61
CA ASN A 2 41.67 -4.32 -38.54
C ASN A 2 40.49 -5.23 -38.17
N LYS A 3 40.63 -6.55 -38.37
CA LYS A 3 39.61 -7.57 -38.06
C LYS A 3 39.17 -7.60 -36.58
N LYS A 4 39.88 -6.92 -35.68
CA LYS A 4 39.53 -6.78 -34.26
C LYS A 4 38.39 -5.78 -33.99
N ILE A 5 38.18 -4.79 -34.87
CA ILE A 5 37.14 -3.76 -34.67
C ILE A 5 35.74 -4.32 -35.00
N LEU A 6 35.64 -5.26 -35.94
CA LEU A 6 34.37 -5.84 -36.36
C LEU A 6 33.68 -6.68 -35.25
N TYR A 7 34.46 -7.33 -34.38
CA TYR A 7 33.93 -8.11 -33.26
C TYR A 7 33.51 -7.25 -32.06
N ALA A 8 34.09 -6.05 -31.90
CA ALA A 8 33.73 -5.13 -30.83
C ALA A 8 32.41 -4.39 -31.10
N VAL A 9 32.10 -4.10 -32.37
CA VAL A 9 30.83 -3.44 -32.73
C VAL A 9 29.63 -4.40 -32.59
N GLY A 10 29.83 -5.70 -32.84
CA GLY A 10 28.77 -6.71 -32.70
C GLY A 10 28.40 -7.07 -31.26
N SER A 11 29.34 -6.95 -30.30
CA SER A 11 29.11 -7.26 -28.89
C SER A 11 28.52 -6.11 -28.06
N ILE A 12 28.56 -4.87 -28.59
CA ILE A 12 28.02 -3.68 -27.90
C ILE A 12 26.51 -3.52 -28.16
N ILE A 13 26.00 -4.00 -29.30
CA ILE A 13 24.57 -3.84 -29.67
C ILE A 13 23.62 -4.58 -28.71
N PRO A 14 23.88 -5.83 -28.26
CA PRO A 14 23.01 -6.51 -27.30
C PRO A 14 23.00 -5.83 -25.91
N LEU A 15 24.13 -5.26 -25.48
CA LEU A 15 24.26 -4.56 -24.20
C LEU A 15 23.53 -3.21 -24.20
N LEU A 16 23.52 -2.50 -25.33
CA LEU A 16 22.76 -1.24 -25.46
C LEU A 16 21.25 -1.49 -25.48
N ILE A 17 20.78 -2.56 -26.13
CA ILE A 17 19.35 -2.91 -26.14
C ILE A 17 18.93 -3.39 -24.75
N GLY A 18 19.69 -4.29 -24.12
CA GLY A 18 19.42 -4.77 -22.76
C GLY A 18 19.47 -3.65 -21.70
N GLY A 19 20.44 -2.73 -21.81
CA GLY A 19 20.56 -1.58 -20.92
C GLY A 19 19.45 -0.54 -21.13
N TYR A 20 18.99 -0.33 -22.37
CA TYR A 20 17.88 0.58 -22.66
C TYR A 20 16.54 0.06 -22.12
N PHE A 21 16.26 -1.24 -22.26
CA PHE A 21 15.06 -1.85 -21.66
C PHE A 21 15.11 -1.82 -20.13
N LEU A 22 16.28 -2.06 -19.52
CA LEU A 22 16.44 -1.95 -18.07
C LEU A 22 16.28 -0.51 -17.57
N PHE A 23 16.84 0.48 -18.27
CA PHE A 23 16.74 1.89 -17.88
C PHE A 23 15.34 2.47 -18.06
N GLN A 24 14.62 2.11 -19.15
CA GLN A 24 13.23 2.54 -19.35
C GLN A 24 12.25 1.84 -18.38
N ASN A 25 12.46 0.55 -18.08
CA ASN A 25 11.66 -0.12 -17.06
C ASN A 25 11.95 0.44 -15.67
N LEU A 26 13.21 0.76 -15.35
CA LEU A 26 13.53 1.44 -14.08
C LEU A 26 12.84 2.80 -14.00
N SER A 27 12.89 3.63 -15.05
CA SER A 27 12.18 4.92 -15.02
C SER A 27 10.66 4.77 -14.90
N GLY A 28 10.05 3.82 -15.63
CA GLY A 28 8.59 3.60 -15.57
C GLY A 28 8.12 3.03 -14.23
N ASN A 29 8.90 2.14 -13.64
CA ASN A 29 8.58 1.54 -12.34
C ASN A 29 8.79 2.52 -11.18
N SER A 30 9.86 3.33 -11.21
CA SER A 30 10.05 4.38 -10.22
C SER A 30 8.90 5.40 -10.26
N ASP A 31 8.49 5.84 -11.45
CA ASP A 31 7.36 6.76 -11.61
C ASP A 31 6.04 6.13 -11.11
N ALA A 32 5.81 4.85 -11.38
CA ALA A 32 4.64 4.13 -10.90
C ALA A 32 4.59 4.04 -9.37
N MET A 33 5.73 3.76 -8.72
CA MET A 33 5.83 3.72 -7.25
C MET A 33 5.64 5.10 -6.62
N LEU A 34 6.29 6.14 -7.15
CA LEU A 34 6.13 7.50 -6.64
C LEU A 34 4.67 7.96 -6.75
N LYS A 35 4.04 7.70 -7.90
CA LYS A 35 2.62 7.99 -8.08
C LYS A 35 1.75 7.18 -7.11
N TYR A 36 2.06 5.92 -6.89
CA TYR A 36 1.34 5.08 -5.94
C TYR A 36 1.39 5.66 -4.54
N VAL A 37 2.59 5.93 -4.01
CA VAL A 37 2.77 6.50 -2.67
C VAL A 37 2.05 7.85 -2.56
N GLU A 38 2.17 8.72 -3.56
CA GLU A 38 1.46 10.01 -3.59
C GLU A 38 -0.07 9.83 -3.57
N ASP A 39 -0.60 8.93 -4.41
CA ASP A 39 -2.03 8.68 -4.51
C ASP A 39 -2.57 8.01 -3.23
N THR A 40 -1.80 7.13 -2.57
CA THR A 40 -2.24 6.40 -1.38
C THR A 40 -2.14 7.21 -0.09
N ASN A 41 -1.29 8.24 -0.02
CA ASN A 41 -1.20 9.13 1.13
C ASN A 41 -2.57 9.72 1.51
N VAL A 42 -3.43 10.02 0.52
CA VAL A 42 -4.78 10.52 0.81
C VAL A 42 -5.64 9.53 1.60
N PHE A 43 -5.41 8.23 1.43
CA PHE A 43 -6.13 7.18 2.17
C PHE A 43 -5.60 7.06 3.59
N THR A 44 -4.28 7.11 3.77
CA THR A 44 -3.63 7.17 5.08
C THR A 44 -4.08 8.39 5.88
N ASP A 45 -4.13 9.58 5.25
CA ASP A 45 -4.62 10.80 5.88
C ASP A 45 -6.07 10.67 6.35
N LYS A 46 -6.94 10.06 5.51
CA LYS A 46 -8.35 9.82 5.86
C LYS A 46 -8.49 8.83 7.01
N PHE A 47 -7.71 7.75 7.02
CA PHE A 47 -7.67 6.79 8.10
C PHE A 47 -7.24 7.46 9.41
N ASN A 48 -6.09 8.13 9.40
CA ASN A 48 -5.55 8.83 10.57
C ASN A 48 -6.53 9.88 11.09
N ALA A 49 -7.20 10.63 10.20
CA ALA A 49 -8.22 11.58 10.63
C ALA A 49 -9.41 10.94 11.35
N LEU A 50 -9.79 9.70 11.03
CA LEU A 50 -10.85 8.96 11.74
C LEU A 50 -10.37 8.50 13.12
N ILE A 51 -9.14 7.96 13.20
CA ILE A 51 -8.54 7.51 14.47
C ILE A 51 -8.27 8.69 15.41
N ASP A 52 -7.76 9.81 14.88
CA ASP A 52 -7.55 11.03 15.66
C ASP A 52 -8.86 11.60 16.21
N GLN A 53 -9.95 11.53 15.43
CA GLN A 53 -11.27 11.90 15.91
C GLN A 53 -11.71 11.00 17.06
N GLU A 54 -11.61 9.68 16.90
CA GLU A 54 -11.93 8.71 17.96
C GLU A 54 -11.16 9.01 19.25
N ALA A 55 -9.86 9.27 19.16
CA ALA A 55 -9.00 9.56 20.30
C ALA A 55 -9.41 10.84 21.07
N THR A 56 -10.24 11.71 20.48
CA THR A 56 -10.78 12.91 21.13
C THR A 56 -12.22 12.76 21.63
N VAL A 57 -12.90 11.66 21.30
CA VAL A 57 -14.27 11.37 21.73
C VAL A 57 -14.28 10.98 23.20
N ALA A 58 -15.30 11.41 23.94
CA ALA A 58 -15.47 11.03 25.34
C ALA A 58 -15.90 9.55 25.44
N ASP A 59 -15.44 8.83 26.48
CA ASP A 59 -15.77 7.40 26.69
C ASP A 59 -17.29 7.09 26.59
N GLU A 60 -18.13 8.00 27.07
CA GLU A 60 -19.60 7.86 27.06
C GLU A 60 -20.24 8.03 25.67
N GLU A 61 -19.51 8.61 24.72
CA GLU A 61 -19.92 8.83 23.33
C GLU A 61 -19.21 7.83 22.37
N LEU A 62 -18.22 7.08 22.84
CA LEU A 62 -17.37 6.22 22.02
C LEU A 62 -18.18 5.17 21.25
N LEU A 63 -19.12 4.49 21.90
CA LEU A 63 -19.98 3.49 21.24
C LEU A 63 -20.76 4.08 20.05
N ASP A 64 -21.37 5.26 20.25
CA ASP A 64 -22.15 5.93 19.21
C ASP A 64 -21.25 6.43 18.07
N PHE A 65 -20.07 6.96 18.41
CA PHE A 65 -19.06 7.36 17.43
C PHE A 65 -18.58 6.17 16.60
N THR A 66 -18.23 5.06 17.24
CA THR A 66 -17.73 3.86 16.55
C THR A 66 -18.80 3.30 15.58
N GLU A 67 -20.05 3.20 16.03
CA GLU A 67 -21.16 2.68 15.23
C GLU A 67 -21.56 3.61 14.08
N ASN A 68 -21.66 4.91 14.33
CA ASN A 68 -22.27 5.85 13.39
C ASN A 68 -21.27 6.70 12.59
N THR A 69 -19.99 6.72 12.98
CA THR A 69 -18.94 7.53 12.33
C THR A 69 -17.74 6.70 11.91
N LEU A 70 -17.08 6.00 12.84
CA LEU A 70 -15.83 5.30 12.56
C LEU A 70 -16.03 4.16 11.55
N ILE A 71 -16.88 3.18 11.86
CA ILE A 71 -17.10 2.02 10.98
C ILE A 71 -17.61 2.48 9.59
N PRO A 72 -18.65 3.33 9.47
CA PRO A 72 -19.09 3.81 8.16
C PRO A 72 -18.00 4.56 7.40
N GLY A 73 -17.17 5.35 8.09
CA GLY A 73 -16.04 6.07 7.51
C GLY A 73 -14.97 5.13 6.96
N LEU A 74 -14.59 4.12 7.73
CA LEU A 74 -13.64 3.10 7.33
C LEU A 74 -14.18 2.22 6.18
N GLU A 75 -15.47 1.88 6.18
CA GLU A 75 -16.09 1.14 5.07
C GLU A 75 -16.11 1.97 3.78
N ALA A 76 -16.40 3.26 3.87
CA ALA A 76 -16.31 4.16 2.73
C ALA A 76 -14.87 4.27 2.21
N LEU A 77 -13.89 4.40 3.11
CA LEU A 77 -12.47 4.38 2.77
C LEU A 77 -12.09 3.07 2.06
N LEU A 78 -12.50 1.91 2.59
CA LEU A 78 -12.23 0.61 2.00
C LEU A 78 -12.78 0.48 0.58
N ILE A 79 -13.95 1.05 0.31
CA ILE A 79 -14.53 1.09 -1.05
C ILE A 79 -13.65 1.94 -1.98
N GLU A 80 -13.19 3.10 -1.52
CA GLU A 80 -12.32 3.99 -2.30
C GLU A 80 -10.97 3.34 -2.60
N THR A 81 -10.32 2.76 -1.59
CA THR A 81 -9.01 2.10 -1.78
C THR A 81 -9.12 0.87 -2.67
N LYS A 82 -10.15 0.02 -2.51
CA LYS A 82 -10.42 -1.08 -3.45
C LYS A 82 -10.68 -0.59 -4.88
N ALA A 83 -11.36 0.54 -5.05
CA ALA A 83 -11.57 1.12 -6.38
C ALA A 83 -10.24 1.56 -7.01
N TYR A 84 -9.38 2.23 -6.23
CA TYR A 84 -8.02 2.59 -6.65
C TYR A 84 -7.19 1.37 -7.03
N GLY A 85 -7.21 0.30 -6.21
CA GLY A 85 -6.52 -0.96 -6.47
C GLY A 85 -6.85 -1.62 -7.83
N ASN A 86 -8.06 -1.41 -8.34
CA ASN A 86 -8.46 -1.92 -9.66
C ASN A 86 -7.79 -1.19 -10.83
N ASP A 87 -7.37 0.05 -10.62
CA ASP A 87 -6.71 0.88 -11.64
C ASP A 87 -5.18 0.73 -11.64
N ILE A 88 -4.61 0.05 -10.63
CA ILE A 88 -3.18 -0.27 -10.56
C ILE A 88 -2.82 -1.25 -11.69
N LYS A 89 -1.88 -0.81 -12.55
CA LYS A 89 -1.43 -1.59 -13.72
C LYS A 89 -0.31 -2.58 -13.40
N GLU A 90 0.52 -2.26 -12.41
CA GLU A 90 1.64 -3.11 -12.02
C GLU A 90 1.14 -4.20 -11.06
N GLU A 91 1.07 -5.44 -11.54
CA GLU A 91 0.47 -6.57 -10.79
C GLU A 91 1.07 -6.75 -9.40
N LYS A 92 2.39 -6.59 -9.23
CA LYS A 92 3.03 -6.70 -7.91
C LYS A 92 2.60 -5.60 -6.94
N LEU A 93 2.42 -4.40 -7.45
CA LEU A 93 1.99 -3.27 -6.64
C LEU A 93 0.52 -3.44 -6.25
N LYS A 94 -0.28 -4.02 -7.15
CA LYS A 94 -1.66 -4.41 -6.87
C LYS A 94 -1.75 -5.50 -5.80
N GLU A 95 -0.93 -6.55 -5.90
CA GLU A 95 -0.84 -7.60 -4.88
C GLU A 95 -0.50 -7.02 -3.50
N ILE A 96 0.46 -6.10 -3.43
CA ILE A 96 0.82 -5.41 -2.19
C ILE A 96 -0.34 -4.54 -1.68
N HIS A 97 -1.00 -3.80 -2.56
CA HIS A 97 -2.16 -2.97 -2.20
C HIS A 97 -3.35 -3.80 -1.71
N ASP A 98 -3.51 -5.04 -2.19
CA ASP A 98 -4.53 -5.95 -1.69
C ASP A 98 -4.27 -6.36 -0.23
N ILE A 99 -3.01 -6.40 0.23
CA ILE A 99 -2.65 -6.62 1.64
C ILE A 99 -3.15 -5.46 2.52
N ASP A 100 -2.94 -4.21 2.09
CA ASP A 100 -3.43 -3.02 2.78
C ASP A 100 -4.96 -3.01 2.88
N ASN A 101 -5.64 -3.35 1.77
CA ASN A 101 -7.09 -3.52 1.76
C ASN A 101 -7.56 -4.63 2.73
N GLU A 102 -6.80 -5.71 2.88
CA GLU A 102 -7.10 -6.77 3.83
C GLU A 102 -6.87 -6.32 5.28
N SER A 103 -5.79 -5.57 5.55
CA SER A 103 -5.53 -4.97 6.86
C SER A 103 -6.68 -4.06 7.30
N LEU A 104 -7.12 -3.14 6.44
CA LEU A 104 -8.24 -2.24 6.74
C LEU A 104 -9.55 -3.02 6.93
N GLN A 105 -9.78 -4.08 6.14
CA GLN A 105 -10.95 -4.95 6.32
C GLN A 105 -10.94 -5.63 7.70
N LYS A 106 -9.77 -6.09 8.17
CA LYS A 106 -9.61 -6.70 9.50
C LYS A 106 -9.83 -5.71 10.63
N TYR A 107 -9.35 -4.47 10.47
CA TYR A 107 -9.62 -3.39 11.41
C TYR A 107 -11.14 -3.15 11.55
N ILE A 108 -11.86 -3.03 10.43
CA ILE A 108 -13.32 -2.84 10.43
C ILE A 108 -14.04 -4.02 11.10
N GLU A 109 -13.57 -5.25 10.87
CA GLU A 109 -14.12 -6.44 11.55
C GLU A 109 -13.86 -6.42 13.05
N ALA A 110 -12.69 -5.91 13.49
CA ALA A 110 -12.34 -5.75 14.89
C ALA A 110 -13.27 -4.76 15.60
N GLU A 111 -13.54 -3.60 14.99
CA GLU A 111 -14.49 -2.59 15.48
C GLU A 111 -15.90 -3.17 15.63
N LYS A 112 -16.36 -3.94 14.64
CA LYS A 112 -17.68 -4.59 14.68
C LYS A 112 -17.75 -5.66 15.77
N ALA A 113 -16.67 -6.41 15.98
CA ALA A 113 -16.59 -7.40 17.05
C ALA A 113 -16.60 -6.74 18.43
N TRP A 114 -15.92 -5.60 18.57
CA TRP A 114 -15.94 -4.79 19.79
C TRP A 114 -17.34 -4.27 20.12
N LEU A 115 -18.04 -3.68 19.14
CA LEU A 115 -19.44 -3.24 19.30
C LEU A 115 -20.40 -4.38 19.68
N ALA A 116 -20.12 -5.61 19.22
CA ALA A 116 -20.88 -6.79 19.58
C ALA A 116 -20.55 -7.34 20.98
N GLY A 117 -19.59 -6.75 21.69
CA GLY A 117 -19.10 -7.20 23.01
C GLY A 117 -18.25 -8.45 22.94
N ASN A 118 -17.60 -8.73 21.80
CA ASN A 118 -16.73 -9.88 21.60
C ASN A 118 -15.25 -9.47 21.64
N ASP A 119 -14.78 -9.08 22.82
CA ASP A 119 -13.43 -8.52 23.04
C ASP A 119 -12.30 -9.46 22.60
N GLU A 120 -12.44 -10.77 22.81
CA GLU A 120 -11.40 -11.75 22.41
C GLU A 120 -11.22 -11.79 20.89
N GLN A 121 -12.34 -11.82 20.15
CA GLN A 121 -12.31 -11.79 18.70
C GLN A 121 -11.82 -10.44 18.17
N SER A 122 -12.29 -9.34 18.76
CA SER A 122 -11.86 -7.99 18.39
C SER A 122 -10.34 -7.83 18.51
N ASN A 123 -9.76 -8.19 19.65
CA ASN A 123 -8.32 -8.12 19.87
C ASN A 123 -7.52 -8.99 18.88
N ALA A 124 -8.01 -10.18 18.55
CA ALA A 124 -7.37 -11.04 17.56
C ALA A 124 -7.37 -10.41 16.16
N LEU A 125 -8.49 -9.78 15.76
CA LEU A 125 -8.63 -9.11 14.47
C LEU A 125 -7.76 -7.85 14.36
N TYR A 126 -7.62 -7.06 15.43
CA TYR A 126 -6.65 -5.95 15.45
C TYR A 126 -5.22 -6.46 15.28
N ALA A 127 -4.84 -7.52 15.99
CA ALA A 127 -3.50 -8.11 15.83
C ALA A 127 -3.25 -8.62 14.40
N GLU A 128 -4.25 -9.25 13.76
CA GLU A 128 -4.17 -9.65 12.35
C GLU A 128 -4.05 -8.43 11.42
N SER A 129 -4.79 -7.36 11.70
CA SER A 129 -4.71 -6.09 10.95
C SER A 129 -3.30 -5.49 11.02
N ASP A 130 -2.71 -5.42 12.23
CA ASP A 130 -1.36 -4.92 12.46
C ASP A 130 -0.30 -5.79 11.74
N GLU A 131 -0.44 -7.12 11.76
CA GLU A 131 0.47 -8.02 11.05
C GLU A 131 0.45 -7.78 9.54
N LEU A 132 -0.75 -7.63 8.97
CA LEU A 132 -0.92 -7.33 7.54
C LEU A 132 -0.38 -5.94 7.18
N ALA A 133 -0.57 -4.93 8.03
CA ALA A 133 -0.01 -3.59 7.81
C ALA A 133 1.53 -3.62 7.78
N MET A 134 2.17 -4.32 8.73
CA MET A 134 3.62 -4.52 8.71
C MET A 134 4.09 -5.27 7.46
N GLN A 135 3.35 -6.31 7.03
CA GLN A 135 3.66 -7.04 5.81
C GLN A 135 3.56 -6.13 4.57
N TYR A 136 2.52 -5.30 4.50
CA TYR A 136 2.35 -4.30 3.44
C TYR A 136 3.56 -3.36 3.36
N GLU A 137 3.97 -2.77 4.49
CA GLU A 137 5.14 -1.88 4.54
C GLU A 137 6.43 -2.59 4.12
N GLU A 138 6.67 -3.80 4.62
CA GLU A 138 7.86 -4.59 4.27
C GLU A 138 7.91 -4.86 2.76
N GLU A 139 6.81 -5.38 2.19
CA GLU A 139 6.74 -5.73 0.78
C GLU A 139 6.83 -4.51 -0.13
N LEU A 140 6.17 -3.40 0.23
CA LEU A 140 6.24 -2.14 -0.51
C LEU A 140 7.66 -1.58 -0.51
N ASN A 141 8.32 -1.53 0.65
CA ASN A 141 9.72 -1.10 0.76
C ASN A 141 10.67 -1.97 -0.06
N ALA A 142 10.46 -3.30 -0.04
CA ALA A 142 11.26 -4.22 -0.84
C ALA A 142 11.05 -4.01 -2.35
N LEU A 143 9.83 -3.68 -2.77
CA LEU A 143 9.53 -3.36 -4.17
C LEU A 143 10.10 -2.00 -4.58
N ALA A 144 9.93 -0.97 -3.74
CA ALA A 144 10.45 0.37 -3.96
C ALA A 144 11.97 0.37 -4.10
N THR A 145 12.68 -0.34 -3.20
CA THR A 145 14.14 -0.52 -3.29
C THR A 145 14.56 -1.17 -4.61
N LYS A 146 13.83 -2.19 -5.08
CA LYS A 146 14.10 -2.82 -6.39
C LYS A 146 13.87 -1.87 -7.55
N TRP A 147 12.98 -0.90 -7.36
CA TRP A 147 12.65 0.15 -8.33
C TRP A 147 13.39 1.46 -8.04
N ALA A 148 14.44 1.43 -7.22
CA ALA A 148 15.30 2.57 -6.88
C ALA A 148 14.53 3.80 -6.35
N VAL A 149 13.46 3.56 -5.58
CA VAL A 149 12.69 4.56 -4.84
C VAL A 149 12.89 4.29 -3.35
N ASP A 150 13.22 5.33 -2.60
CA ASP A 150 13.23 5.30 -1.14
C ASP A 150 11.89 5.88 -0.65
N ILE A 151 11.16 5.12 0.18
CA ILE A 151 9.92 5.57 0.80
C ILE A 151 10.25 6.09 2.20
N GLU A 152 9.81 7.31 2.50
CA GLU A 152 9.84 7.86 3.85
C GLU A 152 8.47 7.60 4.49
N TRP A 153 8.48 6.89 5.61
CA TRP A 153 7.29 6.65 6.44
C TRP A 153 7.25 7.72 7.53
N GLU A 154 6.11 8.39 7.69
CA GLU A 154 5.88 9.43 8.70
C GLU A 154 5.45 8.87 10.06
#